data_AF-R7W4B1-F1
#
_entry.id   AF-R7W4B1-F1
#
_cell.length_a   1.000
_cell.length_b   1.000
_cell.length_c   1.000
_cell.angle_alpha   90.00
_cell.angle_beta   90.00
_cell.angle_gamma   90.00
#
_symmetry.space_group_name_H-M   'P 1'
#
loop_
_entity.id
_entity.type
_entity.pdbx_description
1 polymer ?
#
loop_
_entity_poly.entity_id
_entity_poly.type
_entity_poly.pdbx_seq_one_letter_code
_entity_poly.pdbx_strand_id
1 'polypeptide(L)'
;MFTLFSPPVYAAVRDAFRRKVRAPVSAPLGGFDTCYNLTGSGVRVPSITVAFAGGAGAAMTLPEENVMIHRTWGGVACLAMAAGPSTGVNAGLNVLASMQQQNHRVLFDVANARVGFSREHCTA
;
A
#
# COMPACT_ATOMS: atom_id res chain seq x y z
N MET A 1 7.07 1.31 8.44
CA MET A 1 6.10 2.41 8.28
C MET A 1 5.24 2.11 7.05
N PHE A 2 3.98 2.52 7.04
CA PHE A 2 3.00 2.21 5.99
C PHE A 2 2.48 3.48 5.32
N THR A 3 1.98 3.36 4.09
CA THR A 3 1.53 4.49 3.28
C THR A 3 0.39 5.23 3.95
N LEU A 4 0.49 6.57 3.92
CA LEU A 4 -0.58 7.46 4.35
C LEU A 4 -1.06 8.23 3.12
N PHE A 5 -2.36 8.18 2.86
CA PHE A 5 -2.99 8.98 1.82
C PHE A 5 -3.83 10.07 2.44
N SER A 6 -4.00 11.19 1.73
CA SER A 6 -5.04 12.15 2.08
C SER A 6 -6.38 11.41 2.24
N PRO A 7 -7.26 11.82 3.17
CA PRO A 7 -8.52 11.11 3.44
C PRO A 7 -9.36 10.73 2.21
N PRO A 8 -9.57 11.60 1.20
CA PRO A 8 -10.34 11.22 0.01
C PRO A 8 -9.65 10.14 -0.82
N VAL A 9 -8.31 10.19 -0.96
CA VAL A 9 -7.55 9.17 -1.69
C VAL A 9 -7.58 7.84 -0.95
N TYR A 10 -7.39 7.85 0.37
CA TYR A 10 -7.48 6.65 1.18
C TYR A 10 -8.85 5.98 1.05
N ALA A 11 -9.94 6.75 1.17
CA ALA A 11 -11.30 6.23 1.04
C ALA A 11 -11.51 5.53 -0.31
N ALA A 12 -11.07 6.14 -1.40
CA ALA A 12 -11.16 5.56 -2.74
C ALA A 12 -10.39 4.23 -2.86
N VAL A 13 -9.15 4.18 -2.37
CA VAL A 13 -8.31 2.97 -2.37
C VAL A 13 -8.94 1.88 -1.51
N ARG A 14 -9.33 2.21 -0.27
CA ARG A 14 -9.96 1.30 0.69
C ARG A 14 -11.22 0.67 0.12
N ASP A 15 -12.10 1.48 -0.45
CA ASP A 15 -13.38 1.01 -0.96
C ASP A 15 -13.20 0.14 -2.21
N ALA A 16 -12.24 0.48 -3.09
CA ALA A 16 -11.87 -0.37 -4.21
C ALA A 16 -11.26 -1.70 -3.76
N PHE A 17 -10.41 -1.68 -2.74
CA PHE A 17 -9.81 -2.88 -2.14
C PHE A 17 -10.88 -3.80 -1.55
N ARG A 18 -11.82 -3.25 -0.76
CA ARG A 18 -12.96 -3.97 -0.18
C ARG A 18 -13.86 -4.63 -1.21
N ARG A 19 -14.04 -4.03 -2.39
CA ARG A 19 -14.82 -4.63 -3.49
C ARG A 19 -14.11 -5.83 -4.14
N LYS A 20 -12.78 -5.86 -4.12
CA LYS A 20 -11.97 -6.89 -4.79
C LYS A 20 -11.62 -8.08 -3.89
N VAL A 21 -11.44 -7.84 -2.58
CA VAL A 21 -11.07 -8.89 -1.63
C VAL A 21 -12.32 -9.63 -1.16
N ARG A 22 -12.35 -10.95 -1.40
CA ARG A 22 -13.40 -11.85 -0.93
C ARG A 22 -12.86 -12.72 0.20
N ALA A 23 -12.98 -12.22 1.42
CA ALA A 23 -12.54 -12.92 2.63
C ALA A 23 -13.39 -12.50 3.84
N PRO A 24 -13.46 -13.34 4.89
CA PRO A 24 -14.11 -12.95 6.14
C PRO A 24 -13.46 -11.69 6.73
N VAL A 25 -14.28 -10.69 7.05
CA VAL A 25 -13.79 -9.46 7.68
C VAL A 25 -13.35 -9.75 9.12
N SER A 26 -12.26 -9.13 9.54
CA SER A 26 -11.76 -9.17 10.91
C SER A 26 -11.89 -7.80 11.58
N ALA A 27 -11.82 -7.77 12.90
CA ALA A 27 -11.71 -6.53 13.65
C ALA A 27 -10.46 -5.73 13.22
N PRO A 28 -10.51 -4.38 13.30
CA PRO A 28 -9.37 -3.51 13.05
C PRO A 28 -8.14 -3.87 13.89
N LEU A 29 -6.95 -3.57 13.37
CA LEU A 29 -5.67 -3.80 14.04
C LEU A 29 -4.94 -2.45 14.20
N GLY A 30 -4.99 -1.86 15.39
CA GLY A 30 -4.36 -0.56 15.63
C GLY A 30 -4.86 0.51 14.66
N GLY A 31 -3.96 1.10 13.86
CA GLY A 31 -4.30 2.12 12.86
C GLY A 31 -4.89 1.58 11.55
N PHE A 32 -5.09 0.27 11.40
CA PHE A 32 -5.59 -0.34 10.16
C PHE A 32 -7.07 -0.73 10.30
N ASP A 33 -7.93 -0.12 9.47
CA ASP A 33 -9.40 -0.26 9.53
C ASP A 33 -9.99 -1.35 8.61
N THR A 34 -9.15 -1.96 7.78
CA THR A 34 -9.57 -2.88 6.71
C THR A 34 -8.77 -4.16 6.83
N CYS A 35 -9.32 -5.11 7.59
CA CYS A 35 -8.67 -6.36 7.97
C CYS A 35 -9.52 -7.57 7.59
N TYR A 36 -8.86 -8.66 7.22
CA TYR A 36 -9.49 -9.91 6.82
C TYR A 36 -8.81 -11.10 7.48
N ASN A 37 -9.59 -12.14 7.73
CA ASN A 37 -9.06 -13.45 8.07
C ASN A 37 -8.69 -14.22 6.80
N LEU A 38 -7.39 -14.47 6.61
CA LEU A 38 -6.80 -15.15 5.46
C LEU A 38 -6.49 -16.64 5.71
N THR A 39 -6.94 -17.24 6.82
CA THR A 39 -6.67 -18.67 7.11
C THR A 39 -7.34 -19.64 6.12
N GLY A 40 -8.34 -19.18 5.35
CA GLY A 40 -9.00 -19.99 4.33
C GLY A 40 -8.13 -20.12 3.07
N SER A 41 -8.19 -21.27 2.39
CA SER A 41 -7.52 -21.46 1.11
C SER A 41 -8.14 -20.57 0.02
N GLY A 42 -7.30 -19.97 -0.82
CA GLY A 42 -7.73 -19.29 -2.05
C GLY A 42 -8.14 -17.82 -1.93
N VAL A 43 -7.86 -17.15 -0.81
CA VAL A 43 -8.02 -15.69 -0.74
C VAL A 43 -7.01 -15.04 -1.68
N ARG A 44 -7.49 -14.22 -2.63
CA ARG A 44 -6.65 -13.44 -3.54
C ARG A 44 -6.60 -11.99 -3.09
N VAL A 45 -5.40 -11.53 -2.76
CA VAL A 45 -5.14 -10.11 -2.50
C VAL A 45 -4.80 -9.42 -3.82
N PRO A 46 -5.48 -8.31 -4.17
CA PRO A 46 -5.16 -7.56 -5.37
C PRO A 46 -3.84 -6.80 -5.20
N SER A 47 -3.01 -6.79 -6.23
CA SER A 47 -1.91 -5.82 -6.35
C SER A 47 -2.45 -4.41 -6.51
N ILE A 48 -1.69 -3.42 -6.06
CA ILE A 48 -2.00 -1.99 -6.22
C ILE A 48 -0.90 -1.35 -7.06
N THR A 49 -1.27 -0.69 -8.16
CA THR A 49 -0.31 0.03 -8.99
C THR A 49 -0.44 1.53 -8.77
N VAL A 50 0.66 2.18 -8.40
CA VAL A 50 0.77 3.64 -8.31
C VAL A 50 1.30 4.14 -9.64
N ALA A 51 0.48 4.89 -10.38
CA ALA A 51 0.87 5.51 -11.64
C ALA A 51 1.35 6.95 -11.41
N PHE A 52 2.46 7.32 -12.04
CA PHE A 52 3.08 8.64 -11.95
C PHE A 52 3.00 9.36 -13.30
N ALA A 53 3.23 10.68 -13.28
CA ALA A 53 3.08 11.56 -14.45
C ALA A 53 4.08 11.31 -15.62
N GLY A 54 4.90 10.26 -15.58
CA GLY A 54 5.92 9.95 -16.59
C GLY A 54 5.47 9.02 -17.73
N GLY A 55 4.17 8.77 -17.88
CA GLY A 55 3.61 7.93 -18.96
C GLY A 55 3.66 6.42 -18.67
N ALA A 56 3.55 5.60 -19.72
CA ALA A 56 3.27 4.16 -19.62
C ALA A 56 4.34 3.30 -18.90
N GLY A 57 5.52 3.86 -18.61
CA GLY A 57 6.57 3.20 -17.83
C GLY A 57 6.74 3.72 -16.39
N ALA A 58 6.04 4.80 -16.02
CA ALA A 58 6.19 5.43 -14.72
C ALA A 58 5.14 4.88 -13.74
N ALA A 59 5.25 3.59 -13.43
CA ALA A 59 4.33 2.91 -12.54
C ALA A 59 5.06 2.00 -11.56
N MET A 60 4.61 1.99 -10.31
CA MET A 60 5.11 1.11 -9.26
C MET A 60 4.00 0.12 -8.88
N THR A 61 4.20 -1.16 -9.18
CA THR A 61 3.23 -2.22 -8.86
C THR A 61 3.58 -2.90 -7.55
N LEU A 62 2.72 -2.66 -6.57
CA LEU A 62 2.77 -3.19 -5.21
C LEU A 62 2.10 -4.57 -5.18
N PRO A 63 2.86 -5.64 -4.97
CA PRO A 63 2.37 -7.00 -4.74
C PRO A 63 1.80 -7.14 -3.31
N GLU A 64 1.27 -8.31 -2.98
CA GLU A 64 0.62 -8.59 -1.69
C GLU A 64 1.48 -8.21 -0.49
N GLU A 65 2.78 -8.55 -0.51
CA GLU A 65 3.73 -8.26 0.57
C GLU A 65 3.93 -6.75 0.83
N ASN A 66 3.62 -5.91 -0.14
CA ASN A 66 3.68 -4.45 -0.03
C ASN A 66 2.30 -3.81 0.22
N VAL A 67 1.22 -4.59 0.13
CA VAL A 67 -0.17 -4.12 0.28
C VAL A 67 -0.79 -4.60 1.59
N MET A 68 -0.33 -5.70 2.16
CA MET A 68 -0.90 -6.31 3.36
C MET A 68 0.09 -6.35 4.51
N ILE A 69 -0.37 -5.96 5.71
CA ILE A 69 0.35 -6.15 6.96
C ILE A 69 -0.28 -7.30 7.74
N HIS A 70 0.53 -8.27 8.11
CA HIS A 70 0.08 -9.45 8.84
C HIS A 70 0.16 -9.22 10.35
N ARG A 71 -0.87 -9.68 11.06
CA ARG A 71 -0.79 -9.84 12.50
C ARG A 71 0.27 -10.90 12.81
N THR A 72 1.03 -10.71 13.89
CA THR A 72 2.07 -11.65 14.33
C THR A 72 1.53 -13.05 14.66
N TRP A 73 0.23 -13.18 14.91
CA TRP A 73 -0.42 -14.45 15.23
C TRP A 73 -1.77 -14.59 14.55
N GLY A 74 -2.17 -15.83 14.29
CA GLY A 74 -3.35 -16.15 13.49
C GLY A 74 -3.13 -15.87 11.99
N GLY A 75 -4.20 -15.86 11.21
CA GLY A 75 -4.15 -15.56 9.77
C GLY A 75 -4.77 -14.21 9.41
N VAL A 76 -4.82 -13.25 10.33
CA VAL A 76 -5.39 -11.92 10.04
C VAL A 76 -4.35 -11.04 9.37
N ALA A 77 -4.75 -10.38 8.29
CA ALA A 77 -3.96 -9.35 7.65
C ALA A 77 -4.83 -8.15 7.26
N CYS A 78 -4.22 -6.97 7.23
CA CYS A 78 -4.90 -5.70 6.98
C CYS A 78 -4.28 -4.97 5.80
N LEU A 79 -5.07 -4.13 5.13
CA LEU A 79 -4.57 -3.19 4.14
C LEU A 79 -3.52 -2.28 4.79
N ALA A 80 -2.28 -2.33 4.31
CA ALA A 80 -1.14 -1.59 4.84
C ALA A 80 -1.08 -0.14 4.34
N MET A 81 -2.22 0.53 4.33
CA MET A 81 -2.40 1.92 3.93
C MET A 81 -3.45 2.54 4.85
N ALA A 82 -3.33 3.81 5.17
CA ALA A 82 -4.28 4.51 6.06
C ALA A 82 -4.53 5.96 5.63
N ALA A 83 -5.54 6.58 6.21
CA ALA A 83 -5.76 8.01 6.08
C ALA A 83 -4.68 8.78 6.86
N GLY A 84 -4.11 9.80 6.23
CA GLY A 84 -3.32 10.83 6.88
C GLY A 84 -4.20 11.85 7.62
N PRO A 85 -3.59 12.92 8.16
CA PRO A 85 -4.33 14.00 8.83
C PRO A 85 -5.40 14.61 7.91
N SER A 86 -6.55 14.98 8.48
CA SER A 86 -7.62 15.67 7.75
C SER A 86 -7.50 17.20 7.79
N THR A 87 -6.62 17.73 8.63
CA THR A 87 -6.43 19.16 8.86
C THR A 87 -4.96 19.52 8.87
N GLY A 88 -4.68 20.82 8.72
CA GLY A 88 -3.33 21.38 8.72
C GLY A 88 -2.60 21.27 7.39
N VAL A 89 -1.35 21.73 7.36
CA VAL A 89 -0.52 21.85 6.15
C VAL A 89 -0.26 20.51 5.44
N ASN A 90 -0.45 19.40 6.16
CA ASN A 90 -0.22 18.05 5.65
C ASN A 90 -1.50 17.34 5.14
N ALA A 91 -2.68 17.98 5.21
CA ALA A 91 -3.95 17.32 4.90
C ALA A 91 -4.07 16.83 3.43
N GLY A 92 -3.36 17.48 2.51
CA GLY A 92 -3.32 17.09 1.09
C GLY A 92 -2.18 16.14 0.73
N LEU A 93 -1.30 15.79 1.67
CA LEU A 93 -0.11 15.00 1.36
C LEU A 93 -0.44 13.51 1.21
N ASN A 94 0.26 12.87 0.28
CA ASN A 94 0.24 11.44 0.06
C ASN A 94 1.68 10.92 0.20
N VAL A 95 1.87 9.91 1.03
CA VAL A 95 3.20 9.40 1.42
C VAL A 95 3.31 7.93 1.06
N LEU A 96 4.22 7.60 0.15
CA LEU A 96 4.66 6.23 -0.09
C LEU A 96 5.72 5.85 0.94
N ALA A 97 5.34 5.02 1.92
CA ALA A 97 6.22 4.71 3.05
C ALA A 97 7.07 3.45 2.81
N SER A 98 7.91 3.12 3.79
CA SER A 98 8.92 2.06 3.65
C SER A 98 8.37 0.69 3.27
N MET A 99 7.21 0.28 3.82
CA MET A 99 6.62 -1.02 3.49
C MET A 99 6.28 -1.13 2.00
N GLN A 100 5.75 -0.07 1.39
CA GLN A 100 5.44 -0.06 -0.04
C GLN A 100 6.70 -0.05 -0.92
N GLN A 101 7.82 0.46 -0.40
CA GLN A 101 9.10 0.52 -1.11
C GLN A 101 9.97 -0.74 -0.96
N GLN A 102 9.64 -1.66 -0.05
CA GLN A 102 10.39 -2.91 0.10
C GLN A 102 10.40 -3.70 -1.22
N ASN A 103 11.51 -4.38 -1.50
CA ASN A 103 11.74 -5.11 -2.75
C ASN A 103 11.60 -4.25 -4.03
N HIS A 104 11.87 -2.95 -3.90
CA HIS A 104 12.00 -2.04 -5.02
C HIS A 104 13.31 -1.27 -4.92
N ARG A 105 13.99 -1.10 -6.06
CA ARG A 105 15.07 -0.14 -6.20
C ARG A 105 14.47 1.22 -6.50
N VAL A 106 14.75 2.18 -5.62
CA VAL A 106 14.39 3.60 -5.79
C VAL A 106 15.65 4.37 -6.18
N LEU A 107 15.66 4.95 -7.38
CA LEU A 107 16.76 5.77 -7.86
C LEU A 107 16.37 7.24 -7.80
N PHE A 108 17.17 8.05 -7.11
CA PHE A 108 17.03 9.51 -7.10
C PHE A 108 18.01 10.10 -8.12
N ASP A 109 17.50 10.42 -9.30
CA ASP A 109 18.25 11.11 -10.33
C ASP A 109 18.11 12.62 -10.13
N VAL A 110 18.94 13.14 -9.21
CA VAL A 110 18.92 14.55 -8.82
C VAL A 110 19.30 15.46 -9.99
N ALA A 111 20.23 15.03 -10.84
CA ALA A 111 20.69 15.81 -11.99
C ALA A 111 19.57 16.04 -13.02
N ASN A 112 18.70 15.06 -13.22
CA ASN A 112 17.57 15.16 -14.16
C ASN A 112 16.22 15.42 -13.49
N ALA A 113 16.20 15.70 -12.18
CA ALA A 113 14.98 15.93 -11.37
C ALA A 113 13.94 14.81 -11.51
N ARG A 114 14.38 13.54 -11.41
CA ARG A 114 13.52 12.35 -11.58
C ARG A 114 13.72 11.34 -10.47
N VAL A 115 12.68 10.54 -10.26
CA VAL A 115 12.73 9.33 -9.42
C VAL A 115 12.40 8.13 -10.29
N GLY A 116 13.26 7.12 -10.23
CA GLY A 116 13.08 5.83 -10.91
C GLY A 116 12.67 4.74 -9.93
N PHE A 117 11.79 3.84 -10.37
CA PHE A 117 11.38 2.67 -9.61
C PHE A 117 11.59 1.41 -10.45
N SER A 118 12.20 0.39 -9.86
CA SER A 118 12.29 -0.95 -10.44
C SER A 118 12.01 -1.98 -9.36
N ARG A 119 11.44 -3.13 -9.73
CA ARG A 119 11.40 -4.30 -8.84
C ARG A 119 12.82 -4.82 -8.64
N GLU A 120 13.17 -5.10 -7.39
CA GLU A 120 14.48 -5.63 -7.00
C GLU A 120 14.30 -6.34 -5.67
N HIS A 121 14.36 -7.66 -5.65
CA HIS A 121 14.24 -8.40 -4.39
C HIS A 121 15.47 -8.15 -3.52
N CYS A 122 15.27 -7.81 -2.25
CA CYS A 122 16.37 -7.67 -1.31
C CYS A 122 16.98 -9.07 -1.06
N THR A 123 18.13 -9.37 -1.65
CA THR A 123 18.92 -10.55 -1.32
C THR A 123 19.84 -10.25 -0.13
N ALA A 124 20.10 -11.26 0.70
CA ALA A 124 21.14 -11.21 1.71
C ALA A 124 22.54 -11.26 1.08
#